data_AF-A0A3A9T193-F1
#
_entry.id   AF-A0A3A9T193-F1
#
_cell.length_a   1.000
_cell.length_b   1.000
_cell.length_c   1.000
_cell.angle_alpha   90.00
_cell.angle_beta   90.00
_cell.angle_gamma   90.00
#
_symmetry.space_group_name_H-M   'P 1'
#
loop_
_entity.id
_entity.type
_entity.pdbx_description
1 polymer ?
#
loop_
_entity_poly.entity_id
_entity_poly.type
_entity_poly.pdbx_seq_one_letter_code
_entity_poly.pdbx_strand_id
1 'polypeptide(L)'
;MGLFDIFKKKNNISFADIDSMDKAKEEVRKGNLEIMYLMSPMFGGAEDESNILYVPVGVNKVKESYDNVLADLVEQGKAKSFNCTPEYRGNSVVPCKITLTSGKDGKDVLNQTINVW
;
A
#
# COMPACT_ATOMS: atom_id res chain seq x y z
N MET A 1 -25.58 -1.40 -3.91
CA MET A 1 -24.72 -2.60 -3.74
C MET A 1 -23.28 -2.10 -3.65
N GLY A 2 -22.72 -2.12 -2.45
CA GLY A 2 -21.44 -1.47 -2.15
C GLY A 2 -20.26 -2.26 -2.70
N LEU A 3 -19.35 -1.58 -3.38
CA LEU A 3 -18.05 -2.10 -3.84
C LEU A 3 -17.11 -2.53 -2.69
N PHE A 4 -17.56 -2.42 -1.44
CA PHE A 4 -16.80 -2.69 -0.22
C PHE A 4 -16.97 -4.13 0.32
N ASP A 5 -17.94 -4.91 -0.16
CA ASP A 5 -18.22 -6.27 0.37
C ASP A 5 -17.26 -7.35 -0.14
N ILE A 6 -16.42 -7.06 -1.14
CA ILE A 6 -15.52 -8.05 -1.74
C ILE A 6 -14.29 -8.33 -0.84
N PHE A 7 -13.91 -7.41 0.04
CA PHE A 7 -12.77 -7.59 0.97
C PHE A 7 -13.08 -8.48 2.17
N LYS A 8 -14.31 -8.97 2.31
CA LYS A 8 -14.75 -9.80 3.45
C LYS A 8 -14.64 -11.30 3.20
N LYS A 9 -13.75 -11.75 2.32
CA LYS A 9 -13.42 -13.17 2.21
C LYS A 9 -12.43 -13.51 3.33
N LYS A 10 -12.99 -13.92 4.49
CA LYS A 10 -12.29 -14.51 5.63
C LYS A 10 -11.37 -15.66 5.17
N ASN A 11 -10.11 -15.34 4.87
CA ASN A 11 -9.03 -16.28 5.12
C ASN A 11 -8.63 -16.07 6.58
N ASN A 12 -8.70 -17.14 7.36
CA ASN A 12 -8.41 -17.19 8.79
C ASN A 12 -6.90 -17.08 9.05
N ILE A 13 -6.25 -16.11 8.41
CA ILE A 13 -4.81 -15.87 8.47
C ILE A 13 -4.64 -14.63 9.32
N SER A 14 -3.94 -14.79 10.43
CA SER A 14 -3.52 -13.67 11.24
C SER A 14 -2.33 -13.03 10.54
N PHE A 15 -2.54 -11.89 9.86
CA PHE A 15 -1.45 -11.11 9.29
C PHE A 15 -0.45 -10.65 10.36
N ALA A 16 -0.88 -10.60 11.63
CA ALA A 16 -0.01 -10.36 12.78
C ALA A 16 1.07 -11.45 12.97
N ASP A 17 0.80 -12.70 12.55
CA ASP A 17 1.69 -13.86 12.77
C ASP A 17 2.74 -14.00 11.64
N ILE A 18 2.62 -13.18 10.60
CA ILE A 18 3.56 -13.08 9.49
C ILE A 18 4.69 -12.15 9.92
N ASP A 19 5.65 -12.70 10.65
CA ASP A 19 6.76 -11.98 11.30
C ASP A 19 8.08 -12.01 10.53
N SER A 20 8.08 -12.59 9.33
CA SER A 20 9.29 -12.84 8.55
C SER A 20 9.02 -12.78 7.05
N MET A 21 10.02 -12.34 6.30
CA MET A 21 9.94 -12.18 4.84
C MET A 21 9.63 -13.51 4.14
N ASP A 22 10.14 -14.63 4.66
CA ASP A 22 9.86 -15.96 4.12
C ASP A 22 8.38 -16.33 4.26
N LYS A 23 7.77 -16.07 5.43
CA LYS A 23 6.33 -16.26 5.63
C LYS A 23 5.52 -15.37 4.68
N ALA A 24 5.93 -14.11 4.51
CA ALA A 24 5.25 -13.19 3.60
C ALA A 24 5.34 -13.68 2.14
N LYS A 25 6.52 -14.11 1.68
CA LYS A 25 6.73 -14.70 0.35
C LYS A 25 5.91 -15.97 0.16
N GLU A 26 5.77 -16.80 1.19
CA GLU A 26 4.93 -18.00 1.16
C GLU A 26 3.44 -17.65 1.02
N GLU A 27 2.96 -16.65 1.76
CA GLU A 27 1.58 -16.19 1.66
C GLU A 27 1.28 -15.50 0.31
N VAL A 28 2.28 -14.88 -0.33
CA VAL A 28 2.17 -14.44 -1.72
C VAL A 28 1.97 -15.63 -2.67
N ARG A 29 2.76 -16.70 -2.51
CA ARG A 29 2.61 -17.92 -3.33
C ARG A 29 1.26 -18.61 -3.12
N LYS A 30 0.69 -18.52 -1.91
CA LYS A 30 -0.66 -19.02 -1.60
C LYS A 30 -1.78 -18.12 -2.11
N GLY A 31 -1.47 -16.91 -2.59
CA GLY A 31 -2.44 -15.94 -3.08
C GLY A 31 -3.18 -15.17 -1.98
N ASN A 32 -2.63 -15.12 -0.77
CA ASN A 32 -3.19 -14.37 0.36
C ASN A 32 -2.61 -12.96 0.47
N LEU A 33 -1.34 -12.81 0.10
CA LEU A 33 -0.66 -11.53 -0.03
C LEU A 33 -0.30 -11.25 -1.49
N GLU A 34 -0.07 -9.99 -1.80
CA GLU A 34 0.51 -9.52 -3.05
C GLU A 34 1.66 -8.56 -2.78
N ILE A 35 2.51 -8.38 -3.79
CA ILE A 35 3.60 -7.41 -3.77
C ILE A 35 3.02 -6.05 -4.15
N MET A 36 3.28 -5.05 -3.32
CA MET A 36 2.89 -3.67 -3.55
C MET A 36 4.12 -2.77 -3.47
N TYR A 37 4.30 -1.88 -4.44
CA TYR A 37 5.40 -0.94 -4.43
C TYR A 37 5.07 0.30 -3.58
N LEU A 38 5.99 0.73 -2.70
CA LEU A 38 5.84 1.98 -1.93
C LEU A 38 5.70 3.16 -2.89
N MET A 39 6.66 3.28 -3.81
CA MET A 39 6.64 4.22 -4.92
C MET A 39 6.35 3.45 -6.20
N SER A 40 5.24 3.80 -6.86
CA SER A 40 4.87 3.14 -8.11
C SER A 40 5.95 3.37 -9.18
N PRO A 41 6.28 2.36 -10.02
CA PRO A 41 7.21 2.50 -11.13
C PRO A 41 6.86 3.67 -12.06
N MET A 42 5.58 4.05 -12.16
CA MET A 42 5.12 5.21 -12.94
C MET A 42 5.75 6.54 -12.47
N PHE A 43 6.16 6.62 -11.21
CA PHE A 43 6.83 7.79 -10.64
C PHE A 43 8.36 7.64 -10.61
N GLY A 44 8.91 6.55 -11.15
CA GLY A 44 10.33 6.22 -11.10
C GLY A 44 10.75 5.44 -9.85
N GLY A 45 9.81 4.77 -9.17
CA GLY A 45 10.13 3.88 -8.06
C GLY A 45 11.02 2.71 -8.50
N ALA A 46 12.04 2.39 -7.72
CA ALA A 46 12.96 1.30 -8.01
C ALA A 46 12.32 -0.07 -7.75
N GLU A 47 12.60 -1.07 -8.57
CA GLU A 47 12.11 -2.44 -8.38
C GLU A 47 13.03 -3.24 -7.44
N ASP A 48 13.27 -2.73 -6.23
CA ASP A 48 14.11 -3.39 -5.21
C ASP A 48 13.34 -3.71 -3.92
N GLU A 49 13.92 -4.58 -3.09
CA GLU A 49 13.28 -5.05 -1.85
C GLU A 49 12.95 -3.91 -0.86
N SER A 50 13.63 -2.76 -0.96
CA SER A 50 13.37 -1.57 -0.12
C SER A 50 12.12 -0.80 -0.56
N ASN A 51 11.68 -0.99 -1.81
CA ASN A 51 10.48 -0.38 -2.37
C ASN A 51 9.28 -1.35 -2.38
N ILE A 52 9.43 -2.56 -1.84
CA ILE A 52 8.39 -3.60 -1.86
C ILE A 52 7.77 -3.77 -0.48
N LEU A 53 6.44 -3.84 -0.45
CA LEU A 53 5.63 -4.25 0.68
C LEU A 53 4.84 -5.51 0.34
N TYR A 54 4.57 -6.32 1.37
CA TYR A 54 3.67 -7.46 1.28
C TYR A 54 2.34 -7.06 1.90
N VAL A 55 1.29 -7.01 1.10
CA VAL A 55 -0.05 -6.56 1.54
C VAL A 55 -1.11 -7.59 1.19
N PRO A 56 -2.23 -7.67 1.91
CA PRO A 56 -3.36 -8.50 1.52
C PRO A 56 -3.86 -8.17 0.11
N VAL A 57 -4.30 -9.20 -0.59
CA VAL A 57 -4.83 -9.06 -1.95
C VAL A 57 -5.96 -8.03 -2.01
N GLY A 58 -5.86 -7.11 -2.96
CA GLY A 58 -6.77 -6.01 -3.21
C GLY A 58 -6.28 -4.67 -2.66
N VAL A 59 -5.37 -4.66 -1.68
CA VAL A 59 -4.83 -3.41 -1.09
C VAL A 59 -4.00 -2.65 -2.12
N ASN A 60 -3.26 -3.36 -2.98
CA ASN A 60 -2.50 -2.74 -4.06
C ASN A 60 -3.42 -1.99 -5.03
N LYS A 61 -4.56 -2.57 -5.39
CA LYS A 61 -5.57 -1.92 -6.25
C LYS A 61 -6.16 -0.65 -5.62
N VAL A 62 -6.34 -0.64 -4.30
CA VAL A 62 -6.77 0.57 -3.57
C VAL A 62 -5.68 1.63 -3.67
N LYS A 63 -4.41 1.26 -3.46
CA LYS A 63 -3.27 2.18 -3.62
C LYS A 63 -3.18 2.71 -5.05
N GLU A 64 -3.30 1.87 -6.08
CA GLU A 64 -3.29 2.31 -7.48
C GLU A 64 -4.36 3.37 -7.78
N SER A 65 -5.54 3.28 -7.17
CA SER A 65 -6.56 4.33 -7.33
C SER A 65 -6.10 5.70 -6.81
N TYR A 66 -5.32 5.73 -5.73
CA TYR A 66 -4.71 6.95 -5.20
C TYR A 66 -3.49 7.39 -6.00
N ASP A 67 -2.68 6.46 -6.49
CA ASP A 67 -1.55 6.76 -7.36
C ASP A 67 -2.02 7.45 -8.66
N ASN A 68 -3.16 7.02 -9.22
CA ASN A 68 -3.78 7.69 -10.38
C ASN A 68 -4.22 9.12 -10.03
N VAL A 69 -4.92 9.32 -8.91
CA VAL A 69 -5.31 10.67 -8.44
C VAL A 69 -4.09 11.55 -8.21
N LEU A 70 -3.00 10.99 -7.68
CA LEU A 70 -1.74 11.69 -7.50
C LEU A 70 -1.10 12.06 -8.84
N ALA A 71 -1.13 11.17 -9.83
CA ALA A 71 -0.60 11.45 -11.16
C ALA A 71 -1.30 12.66 -11.77
N ASP A 72 -2.64 12.71 -11.72
CA ASP A 72 -3.43 13.88 -12.14
C ASP A 72 -3.01 15.16 -11.40
N LEU A 73 -2.77 15.08 -10.07
CA LEU A 73 -2.33 16.22 -9.27
C LEU A 73 -0.91 16.68 -9.63
N VAL A 74 -0.01 15.75 -9.97
CA VAL A 74 1.36 16.05 -10.42
C VAL A 74 1.33 16.70 -11.81
N GLU A 75 0.53 16.17 -12.74
CA GLU A 75 0.36 16.75 -14.08
C GLU A 75 -0.22 18.17 -14.03
N GLN A 76 -1.16 18.42 -13.12
CA GLN A 76 -1.69 19.77 -12.86
C GLN A 76 -0.71 20.68 -12.10
N GLY A 77 0.46 20.18 -11.73
CA GLY A 77 1.46 20.90 -10.95
C GLY A 77 0.99 21.24 -9.54
N LYS A 78 0.03 20.50 -8.97
CA LYS A 78 -0.51 20.70 -7.62
C LYS A 78 0.20 19.86 -6.56
N ALA A 79 0.79 18.74 -6.96
CA ALA A 79 1.62 17.88 -6.10
C ALA A 79 3.08 17.94 -6.55
N LYS A 80 4.02 17.92 -5.60
CA LYS A 80 5.47 17.85 -5.87
C LYS A 80 6.19 16.81 -5.02
N SER A 81 5.66 16.49 -3.83
CA SER A 81 6.17 15.41 -2.99
C SER A 81 5.20 14.23 -2.97
N PHE A 82 5.71 13.03 -2.74
CA PHE A 82 4.91 11.85 -2.45
C PHE A 82 5.61 11.04 -1.36
N ASN A 83 4.87 10.67 -0.32
CA ASN A 83 5.33 9.80 0.74
C ASN A 83 4.32 8.68 0.93
N CYS A 84 4.82 7.45 0.98
CA CYS A 84 4.06 6.26 1.34
C CYS A 84 4.68 5.71 2.62
N THR A 85 3.98 5.87 3.74
CA THR A 85 4.48 5.45 5.06
C THR A 85 3.68 4.25 5.54
N PRO A 86 4.28 3.03 5.54
CA PRO A 86 3.68 1.87 6.16
C PRO A 86 3.81 1.94 7.68
N GLU A 87 2.77 1.51 8.37
CA GLU A 87 2.77 1.30 9.81
C GLU A 87 2.55 -0.19 10.10
N TYR A 88 3.36 -0.72 11.01
CA TYR A 88 3.37 -2.12 11.39
C TYR A 88 2.89 -2.28 12.82
N ARG A 89 2.32 -3.45 13.13
CA ARG A 89 1.87 -3.80 14.47
C ARG A 89 2.62 -5.04 14.96
N GLY A 90 3.26 -4.92 16.12
CA GLY A 90 4.04 -6.01 16.72
C GLY A 90 5.26 -6.35 15.87
N ASN A 91 5.47 -7.65 15.63
CA ASN A 91 6.59 -8.15 14.82
C ASN A 91 6.19 -8.45 13.38
N SER A 92 4.97 -8.09 12.96
CA SER A 92 4.50 -8.40 11.61
C SER A 92 5.27 -7.62 10.55
N VAL A 93 5.65 -8.32 9.47
CA VAL A 93 6.22 -7.71 8.25
C VAL A 93 5.14 -7.26 7.27
N VAL A 94 3.85 -7.48 7.59
CA VAL A 94 2.71 -6.98 6.83
C VAL A 94 2.23 -5.68 7.48
N PRO A 95 2.21 -4.55 6.76
CA PRO A 95 1.74 -3.29 7.33
C PRO A 95 0.26 -3.41 7.71
N CYS A 96 -0.13 -2.90 8.87
CA CYS A 96 -1.53 -2.84 9.28
C CYS A 96 -2.23 -1.59 8.73
N LYS A 97 -1.44 -0.56 8.37
CA LYS A 97 -1.94 0.71 7.86
C LYS A 97 -0.90 1.33 6.92
N ILE A 98 -1.37 1.97 5.87
CA ILE A 98 -0.50 2.69 4.93
C ILE A 98 -1.04 4.11 4.81
N THR A 99 -0.17 5.08 5.04
CA THR A 99 -0.49 6.50 4.92
C THR A 99 0.17 7.07 3.68
N LEU A 100 -0.63 7.62 2.77
CA LEU A 100 -0.20 8.27 1.56
C LEU A 100 -0.33 9.78 1.75
N THR A 101 0.78 10.51 1.71
CA THR A 101 0.77 11.96 1.74
C THR A 101 1.46 12.55 0.52
N SER A 102 0.90 13.66 0.04
CA SER A 102 1.50 14.46 -1.03
C SER A 102 1.23 15.92 -0.74
N GLY A 103 2.21 16.77 -1.06
CA GLY A 103 2.12 18.19 -0.85
C GLY A 103 2.84 19.00 -1.92
N LYS A 104 2.58 20.31 -1.87
CA LYS A 104 3.30 21.33 -2.63
C LYS A 104 3.38 22.59 -1.79
N ASP A 105 4.56 23.23 -1.78
CA ASP A 105 4.80 24.51 -1.09
C ASP A 105 4.37 24.50 0.39
N GLY A 106 4.59 23.38 1.08
CA GLY A 106 4.24 23.21 2.50
C GLY A 106 2.75 22.98 2.78
N LYS A 107 1.92 22.76 1.76
CA LYS A 107 0.51 22.39 1.89
C LYS A 107 0.28 20.95 1.43
N ASP A 108 -0.38 20.17 2.27
CA ASP A 108 -0.83 18.82 1.91
C ASP A 108 -1.99 18.91 0.93
N VAL A 109 -1.85 18.26 -0.22
CA VAL A 109 -2.88 18.16 -1.27
C VAL A 109 -3.52 16.77 -1.31
N LEU A 110 -2.84 15.78 -0.75
CA LEU A 110 -3.34 14.42 -0.57
C LEU A 110 -2.92 13.95 0.83
N ASN A 111 -3.88 13.46 1.60
CA ASN A 111 -3.63 12.73 2.84
C ASN A 111 -4.67 11.63 2.92
N GLN A 112 -4.26 10.40 2.63
CA GLN A 112 -5.13 9.23 2.57
C GLN A 112 -4.53 8.12 3.40
N THR A 113 -5.42 7.36 4.06
CA THR A 113 -5.01 6.28 4.94
C THR A 113 -5.74 5.02 4.53
N ILE A 114 -4.98 3.99 4.20
CA ILE A 114 -5.47 2.66 3.86
C ILE A 114 -5.29 1.79 5.09
N ASN A 115 -6.41 1.40 5.71
CA ASN A 115 -6.40 0.39 6.76
C ASN A 115 -6.32 -0.99 6.10
N VAL A 116 -5.29 -1.74 6.43
CA VAL A 116 -4.97 -3.00 5.77
C VAL A 116 -5.63 -4.17 6.49
N TRP A 117 -5.48 -4.26 7.82
CA TRP A 117 -6.07 -5.30 8.67
C TRP A 117 -6.18 -4.88 10.15
#